data_AF-A0AAX4PDP0-F1
#
_entry.id   AF-A0AAX4PDP0-F1
#
_cell.length_a   1.000
_cell.length_b   1.000
_cell.length_c   1.000
_cell.angle_alpha   90.00
_cell.angle_beta   90.00
_cell.angle_gamma   90.00
#
_symmetry.space_group_name_H-M   'P 1'
#
loop_
_entity.id
_entity.type
_entity.pdbx_description
1 polymer ?
#
loop_
_entity_poly.entity_id
_entity_poly.type
_entity_poly.pdbx_seq_one_letter_code
_entity_poly.pdbx_strand_id
1 'polypeptide(L)'
;MSDNPWDRLGRGSSAGRALFALYSGDLAGKKAGNTYSQRNREKFIKQLQQVNRAFEEEKKEKPKAVPKSQVKVTVPKFNKKKSSTRGAYAAPVGKKPAHLIKDELKVLEEDLRNEATLHQPKRTLIGDKEKQRYATLLEWNGNPPPQLPPDWKPRKAKGRRTEKEELRDLFDATMSEIDERRAFMEEMRAAGKGPAVLQQIKGEIQTRIHDLRKIDELMQNAEE
;
A
#
# COMPACT_ATOMS: atom_id res chain seq x y z
N MET A 1 43.63 -17.95 -7.48
CA MET A 1 42.29 -18.48 -7.17
C MET A 1 41.96 -18.05 -5.76
N SER A 2 41.00 -17.15 -5.59
CA SER A 2 40.66 -16.60 -4.27
C SER A 2 39.91 -17.66 -3.47
N ASP A 3 40.56 -18.20 -2.43
CA ASP A 3 39.96 -19.10 -1.44
C ASP A 3 38.98 -18.30 -0.56
N ASN A 4 37.82 -17.97 -1.13
CA ASN A 4 36.74 -17.39 -0.35
C ASN A 4 36.09 -18.54 0.45
N PRO A 5 36.11 -18.52 1.80
CA PRO A 5 35.57 -19.62 2.62
C PRO A 5 34.08 -19.91 2.31
N TRP A 6 33.37 -18.94 1.75
CA TRP A 6 31.98 -19.06 1.30
C TRP A 6 31.79 -19.90 0.03
N ASP A 7 32.81 -20.03 -0.82
CA ASP A 7 32.76 -20.86 -2.02
C ASP A 7 32.86 -22.36 -1.67
N ARG A 8 33.59 -22.70 -0.60
CA ARG A 8 33.70 -24.08 -0.09
C ARG A 8 32.38 -24.65 0.43
N LEU A 9 31.48 -23.78 0.89
CA LEU A 9 30.13 -24.14 1.35
C LEU A 9 29.08 -24.12 0.23
N GLY A 10 29.50 -23.95 -1.02
CA GLY A 10 28.61 -23.92 -2.19
C GLY A 10 27.78 -22.63 -2.34
N ARG A 11 27.94 -21.64 -1.44
CA ARG A 11 27.17 -20.37 -1.46
C ARG A 11 27.55 -19.44 -2.62
N GLY A 12 28.71 -19.65 -3.26
CA GLY A 12 29.09 -18.95 -4.48
C GLY A 12 28.21 -19.32 -5.69
N SER A 13 27.67 -20.55 -5.71
CA SER A 13 26.83 -21.07 -6.79
C SER A 13 25.39 -20.56 -6.71
N SER A 14 24.71 -20.44 -7.85
CA SER A 14 23.28 -20.06 -7.92
C SER A 14 22.40 -20.99 -7.08
N ALA A 15 22.68 -22.30 -7.11
CA ALA A 15 21.98 -23.31 -6.31
C ALA A 15 22.20 -23.12 -4.79
N GLY A 16 23.43 -22.84 -4.36
CA GLY A 16 23.71 -22.60 -2.94
C GLY A 16 23.14 -21.28 -2.43
N ARG A 17 23.06 -20.24 -3.27
CA ARG A 17 22.32 -19.00 -2.94
C ARG A 17 20.82 -19.26 -2.79
N ALA A 18 20.24 -20.09 -3.67
CA ALA A 18 18.83 -20.47 -3.60
C ALA A 18 18.52 -21.28 -2.34
N LEU A 19 19.35 -22.28 -2.01
CA LEU A 19 19.20 -23.08 -0.78
C LEU A 19 19.41 -22.24 0.48
N PHE A 20 20.36 -21.30 0.49
CA PHE A 20 20.55 -20.36 1.59
C PHE A 20 19.32 -19.46 1.77
N ALA A 21 18.78 -18.90 0.68
CA ALA A 21 17.56 -18.10 0.72
C ALA A 21 16.34 -18.89 1.24
N LEU A 22 16.32 -20.21 0.97
CA LEU A 22 15.27 -21.15 1.38
C LEU A 22 15.36 -21.54 2.87
N TYR A 23 16.55 -21.87 3.38
CA TYR A 23 16.73 -22.45 4.72
C TYR A 23 17.23 -21.48 5.80
N SER A 24 17.86 -20.36 5.43
CA SER A 24 18.45 -19.41 6.40
C SER A 24 18.52 -17.97 5.89
N GLY A 25 17.74 -17.66 4.85
CA GLY A 25 17.86 -16.43 4.09
C GLY A 25 17.75 -15.21 4.98
N ASP A 26 18.81 -14.39 4.94
CA ASP A 26 19.00 -13.11 5.64
C ASP A 26 17.74 -12.60 6.34
N LEU A 27 17.50 -13.15 7.53
CA LEU A 27 16.33 -12.84 8.34
C LEU A 27 16.31 -11.35 8.68
N ALA A 28 17.47 -10.72 8.76
CA ALA A 28 17.61 -9.28 8.97
C ALA A 28 17.16 -8.51 7.73
N GLY A 29 17.60 -8.90 6.52
CA GLY A 29 17.16 -8.30 5.25
C GLY A 29 15.65 -8.44 5.02
N LYS A 30 15.08 -9.63 5.26
CA LYS A 30 13.61 -9.85 5.14
C LYS A 30 12.82 -9.04 6.16
N LYS A 31 13.29 -8.94 7.41
CA LYS A 31 12.67 -8.08 8.45
C LYS A 31 12.78 -6.59 8.11
N ALA A 32 13.90 -6.14 7.56
CA ALA A 32 14.08 -4.76 7.13
C ALA A 32 13.17 -4.40 5.93
N GLY A 33 13.07 -5.29 4.94
CA GLY A 33 12.14 -5.13 3.81
C GLY A 33 10.67 -5.10 4.26
N ASN A 34 10.29 -5.98 5.18
CA ASN A 34 8.93 -6.00 5.73
C ASN A 34 8.60 -4.73 6.54
N THR A 35 9.52 -4.22 7.35
CA THR A 35 9.30 -2.97 8.11
C THR A 35 9.24 -1.75 7.19
N TYR A 36 10.03 -1.71 6.12
CA TYR A 36 9.94 -0.65 5.10
C TYR A 36 8.61 -0.69 4.34
N SER A 37 8.16 -1.89 3.94
CA SER A 37 6.87 -2.08 3.29
C SER A 37 5.69 -1.68 4.19
N GLN A 38 5.74 -2.06 5.47
CA GLN A 38 4.73 -1.66 6.47
C GLN A 38 4.67 -0.14 6.64
N ARG A 39 5.82 0.54 6.81
CA ARG A 39 5.85 2.02 6.92
C ARG A 39 5.28 2.72 5.68
N ASN A 40 5.56 2.21 4.48
CA ASN A 40 4.99 2.79 3.26
C ASN A 40 3.48 2.53 3.17
N ARG A 41 3.02 1.34 3.56
CA ARG A 41 1.58 1.02 3.64
C ARG A 41 0.86 1.92 4.64
N GLU A 42 1.45 2.15 5.81
CA GLU A 42 0.91 3.05 6.83
C GLU A 42 0.85 4.51 6.36
N LYS A 43 1.90 5.00 5.69
CA LYS A 43 1.88 6.34 5.07
C LYS A 43 0.74 6.48 4.06
N PHE A 44 0.56 5.46 3.23
CA PHE A 44 -0.50 5.43 2.22
C PHE A 44 -1.89 5.41 2.85
N ILE A 45 -2.10 4.57 3.88
CA ILE A 45 -3.35 4.51 4.64
C ILE A 45 -3.65 5.86 5.30
N LYS A 46 -2.65 6.51 5.90
CA LYS A 46 -2.80 7.81 6.55
C LYS A 46 -3.18 8.90 5.56
N GLN A 47 -2.58 8.89 4.37
CA GLN A 47 -2.93 9.81 3.29
C GLN A 47 -4.36 9.58 2.78
N LEU A 48 -4.78 8.32 2.65
CA LEU A 48 -6.15 7.95 2.28
C LEU A 48 -7.17 8.40 3.34
N GLN A 49 -6.86 8.20 4.62
CA GLN A 49 -7.71 8.65 5.74
C GLN A 49 -7.83 10.17 5.77
N GLN A 50 -6.76 10.91 5.44
CA GLN A 50 -6.79 12.36 5.37
C GLN A 50 -7.67 12.86 4.21
N VAL A 51 -7.63 12.20 3.05
CA VAL A 51 -8.50 12.50 1.90
C VAL A 51 -9.97 12.20 2.24
N ASN A 52 -10.25 11.05 2.85
CA ASN A 52 -11.61 10.68 3.27
C ASN A 52 -12.17 11.65 4.32
N ARG A 53 -11.34 12.10 5.26
CA ARG A 53 -11.72 13.11 6.25
C ARG A 53 -12.02 14.48 5.62
N ALA A 54 -11.24 14.90 4.62
CA ALA A 54 -11.51 16.14 3.88
C ALA A 54 -12.84 16.05 3.12
N PHE A 55 -13.16 14.89 2.54
CA PHE A 55 -14.45 14.63 1.88
C PHE A 55 -15.64 14.61 2.85
N GLU A 56 -15.47 14.07 4.06
CA GLU A 56 -16.49 14.09 5.11
C GLU A 56 -16.74 15.50 5.67
N GLU A 57 -15.69 16.33 5.78
CA GLU A 57 -15.79 17.73 6.21
C GLU A 57 -16.46 18.62 5.15
N GLU A 58 -16.36 18.30 3.85
CA GLU A 58 -17.12 18.97 2.79
C GLU A 58 -18.61 18.58 2.75
N LYS A 59 -18.98 17.37 3.19
CA LYS A 59 -20.39 16.94 3.28
C LYS A 59 -21.14 17.51 4.48
N LYS A 60 -20.45 18.05 5.49
CA LYS A 60 -21.10 18.89 6.53
C LYS A 60 -21.34 20.27 5.94
N GLU A 61 -22.50 20.42 5.30
CA GLU A 61 -23.04 21.69 4.81
C GLU A 61 -22.82 22.80 5.85
N LYS A 62 -22.06 23.83 5.47
CA LYS A 62 -21.97 25.06 6.25
C LYS A 62 -23.40 25.60 6.40
N PRO A 63 -23.94 25.80 7.62
CA PRO A 63 -25.27 26.37 7.76
C PRO A 63 -25.29 27.74 7.07
N LYS A 64 -26.28 27.97 6.20
CA LYS A 64 -26.48 29.25 5.51
C LYS A 64 -26.52 30.36 6.56
N ALA A 65 -25.53 31.26 6.48
CA ALA A 65 -25.41 32.38 7.39
C ALA A 65 -26.61 33.33 7.22
N VAL A 66 -27.48 33.39 8.24
CA VAL A 66 -28.48 34.46 8.35
C VAL A 66 -27.72 35.78 8.55
N PRO A 67 -27.99 36.84 7.74
CA PRO A 67 -27.32 38.11 7.91
C PRO A 67 -27.72 38.70 9.27
N LYS A 68 -26.77 38.75 10.20
CA LYS A 68 -26.95 39.43 11.50
C LYS A 68 -27.11 40.92 11.21
N SER A 69 -28.27 41.48 11.54
CA SER A 69 -28.48 42.93 11.52
C SER A 69 -27.44 43.57 12.43
N GLN A 70 -26.72 44.56 11.89
CA GLN A 70 -25.61 45.19 12.61
C GLN A 70 -26.15 46.02 13.78
N VAL A 71 -25.99 45.51 15.00
CA VAL A 71 -26.22 46.29 16.22
C VAL A 71 -25.09 47.33 16.32
N LYS A 72 -25.41 48.60 16.13
CA LYS A 72 -24.49 49.72 16.37
C LYS A 72 -24.28 49.88 17.88
N VAL A 73 -23.18 49.35 18.39
CA VAL A 73 -22.71 49.61 19.75
C VAL A 73 -21.81 50.84 19.73
N THR A 74 -22.22 51.90 20.44
CA THR A 74 -21.42 53.11 20.62
C THR A 74 -20.33 52.84 21.66
N VAL A 75 -19.10 52.65 21.19
CA VAL A 75 -17.93 52.47 22.07
C VAL A 75 -17.29 53.84 22.37
N PRO A 76 -16.93 54.14 23.63
CA PRO A 76 -16.22 55.36 24.00
C PRO A 76 -14.91 55.51 23.22
N LYS A 77 -14.72 56.65 22.55
CA LYS A 77 -13.50 56.94 21.79
C LYS A 77 -12.39 57.39 22.74
N PHE A 78 -11.43 56.52 23.00
CA PHE A 78 -10.18 56.91 23.65
C PHE A 78 -9.28 57.67 22.66
N ASN A 79 -8.85 58.86 23.05
CA ASN A 79 -7.91 59.67 22.27
C ASN A 79 -6.60 58.90 22.10
N LYS A 80 -6.19 58.70 20.84
CA LYS A 80 -4.88 58.13 20.48
C LYS A 80 -3.79 59.01 21.09
N LYS A 81 -3.14 58.54 22.15
CA LYS A 81 -1.84 59.09 22.57
C LYS A 81 -0.89 58.94 21.38
N LYS A 82 -0.21 60.04 21.04
CA LYS A 82 0.81 60.11 19.98
C LYS A 82 1.72 58.90 20.10
N SER A 83 1.87 58.17 19.00
CA SER A 83 2.76 57.01 18.91
C SER A 83 4.12 57.41 19.46
N SER A 84 4.49 56.77 20.58
CA SER A 84 5.87 56.59 20.99
C SER A 84 6.68 56.25 19.74
N THR A 85 7.82 56.92 19.60
CA THR A 85 8.85 56.68 18.59
C THR A 85 8.90 55.21 18.23
N ARG A 86 8.48 54.88 17.00
CA ARG A 86 8.73 53.58 16.39
C ARG A 86 10.23 53.34 16.50
N GLY A 87 10.63 52.48 17.42
CA GLY A 87 11.92 51.82 17.34
C GLY A 87 12.01 51.27 15.92
N ALA A 88 13.05 51.68 15.19
CA ALA A 88 13.35 51.13 13.89
C ALA A 88 13.51 49.61 14.09
N TYR A 89 12.50 48.84 13.72
CA TYR A 89 12.65 47.41 13.60
C TYR A 89 13.73 47.21 12.53
N ALA A 90 14.92 46.78 12.95
CA ALA A 90 15.98 46.43 12.03
C ALA A 90 15.41 45.42 11.04
N ALA A 91 15.53 45.73 9.75
CA ALA A 91 15.10 44.81 8.71
C ALA A 91 15.78 43.44 8.95
N PRO A 92 15.05 42.32 8.83
CA PRO A 92 15.64 41.00 9.03
C PRO A 92 16.84 40.85 8.09
N VAL A 93 18.01 40.57 8.68
CA VAL A 93 19.27 40.40 7.96
C VAL A 93 19.09 39.30 6.91
N GLY A 94 19.38 39.61 5.65
CA GLY A 94 19.32 38.68 4.52
C GLY A 94 18.19 38.90 3.51
N LYS A 95 17.30 39.89 3.69
CA LYS A 95 16.31 40.25 2.65
C LYS A 95 16.83 41.41 1.79
N LYS A 96 16.83 41.22 0.46
CA LYS A 96 17.16 42.29 -0.49
C LYS A 96 16.16 43.46 -0.35
N PRO A 97 16.62 44.72 -0.49
CA PRO A 97 15.71 45.87 -0.51
C PRO A 97 14.75 45.79 -1.70
N ALA A 98 13.53 46.26 -1.50
CA ALA A 98 12.43 46.06 -2.44
C ALA A 98 12.66 46.61 -3.87
N HIS A 99 13.51 47.62 -4.04
CA HIS A 99 13.84 48.17 -5.36
C HIS A 99 14.66 47.18 -6.19
N LEU A 100 15.68 46.55 -5.61
CA LEU A 100 16.50 45.54 -6.31
C LEU A 100 15.65 44.34 -6.75
N ILE A 101 14.67 43.94 -5.95
CA ILE A 101 13.75 42.85 -6.32
C ILE A 101 12.92 43.23 -7.55
N LYS A 102 12.48 44.49 -7.65
CA LYS A 102 11.71 44.96 -8.81
C LYS A 102 12.56 45.03 -10.08
N ASP A 103 13.81 45.46 -9.95
CA ASP A 103 14.73 45.52 -11.07
C ASP A 103 15.07 44.11 -11.58
N GLU A 104 15.32 43.15 -10.67
CA GLU A 104 15.52 41.74 -11.01
C GLU A 104 14.31 41.12 -11.72
N LEU A 105 13.08 41.43 -11.27
CA LEU A 105 11.85 40.97 -11.92
C LEU A 105 11.68 41.55 -13.32
N LYS A 106 12.10 42.80 -13.54
CA LYS A 106 11.98 43.45 -14.84
C LYS A 106 12.95 42.87 -15.87
N VAL A 107 14.18 42.56 -15.47
CA VAL A 107 15.15 41.86 -16.32
C VAL A 107 14.64 40.48 -16.70
N LEU A 108 14.11 39.71 -15.72
CA LEU A 108 13.49 38.41 -15.99
C LEU A 108 12.31 38.50 -16.96
N GLU A 109 11.49 39.54 -16.87
CA GLU A 109 10.36 39.74 -17.78
C GLU A 109 10.84 40.06 -19.22
N GLU A 110 11.91 40.84 -19.36
CA GLU A 110 12.53 41.13 -20.65
C GLU A 110 13.20 39.88 -21.26
N ASP A 111 13.89 39.07 -20.45
CA ASP A 111 14.47 37.80 -20.87
C ASP A 111 13.39 36.80 -21.34
N LEU A 112 12.28 36.67 -20.61
CA LEU A 112 11.14 35.83 -21.01
C LEU A 112 10.52 36.27 -22.34
N ARG A 113 10.43 37.58 -22.58
CA ARG A 113 9.94 38.12 -23.86
C ARG A 113 10.90 37.83 -25.01
N ASN A 114 12.21 37.86 -24.75
CA ASN A 114 13.23 37.53 -25.74
C ASN A 114 13.27 36.02 -26.04
N GLU A 115 13.16 35.15 -25.02
CA GLU A 115 13.08 33.70 -25.21
C GLU A 115 11.86 33.26 -26.02
N ALA A 116 10.74 33.98 -25.94
CA ALA A 116 9.55 33.72 -26.75
C ALA A 116 9.78 33.89 -28.27
N THR A 117 10.89 34.50 -28.69
CA THR A 117 11.28 34.64 -30.10
C THR A 117 12.19 33.51 -30.61
N LEU A 118 12.55 32.54 -29.76
CA LEU A 118 13.21 31.32 -30.20
C LEU A 118 12.23 30.53 -31.07
N HIS A 119 12.59 30.42 -32.35
CA HIS A 119 11.85 29.76 -33.40
C HIS A 119 11.52 28.32 -32.97
N GLN A 120 10.26 28.08 -32.64
CA GLN A 120 9.80 26.73 -32.33
C GLN A 120 10.08 25.83 -33.55
N PRO A 121 10.66 24.64 -33.34
CA PRO A 121 10.98 23.74 -34.44
C PRO A 121 9.72 23.43 -35.25
N LYS A 122 9.74 23.74 -36.55
CA LYS A 122 8.58 23.62 -37.46
C LYS A 122 8.06 22.20 -37.65
N ARG A 123 8.81 21.19 -37.19
CA ARG A 123 8.46 19.77 -37.29
C ARG A 123 8.85 19.05 -36.01
N THR A 124 7.98 18.13 -35.56
CA THR A 124 8.35 17.20 -34.50
C THR A 124 9.43 16.27 -35.05
N LEU A 125 10.64 16.33 -34.50
CA LEU A 125 11.77 15.47 -34.91
C LEU A 125 11.46 13.97 -34.80
N ILE A 126 10.49 13.60 -33.96
CA ILE A 126 10.09 12.22 -33.67
C ILE A 126 8.80 11.92 -34.43
N GLY A 127 8.78 10.80 -35.17
CA GLY A 127 7.58 10.33 -35.87
C GLY A 127 6.52 9.78 -34.91
N ASP A 128 5.26 9.70 -35.33
CA ASP A 128 4.16 9.31 -34.42
C ASP A 128 4.31 7.89 -33.85
N LYS A 129 4.93 6.97 -34.60
CA LYS A 129 5.27 5.62 -34.11
C LYS A 129 6.28 5.65 -32.96
N GLU A 130 7.28 6.51 -33.07
CA GLU A 130 8.30 6.65 -32.03
C GLU A 130 7.74 7.37 -30.81
N LYS A 131 6.87 8.37 -30.99
CA LYS A 131 6.13 9.00 -29.89
C LYS A 131 5.34 7.96 -29.09
N GLN A 132 4.64 7.05 -29.79
CA GLN A 132 3.92 5.95 -29.14
C GLN A 132 4.87 5.02 -28.37
N ARG A 133 6.00 4.64 -28.98
CA ARG A 133 7.01 3.81 -28.31
C ARG A 133 7.53 4.47 -27.03
N TYR A 134 7.83 5.78 -27.07
CA TYR A 134 8.26 6.53 -25.90
C TYR A 134 7.17 6.67 -24.85
N ALA A 135 5.92 6.90 -25.26
CA ALA A 135 4.78 6.95 -24.35
C ALA A 135 4.62 5.63 -23.60
N THR A 136 4.68 4.49 -24.30
CA THR A 136 4.66 3.16 -23.66
C THR A 136 5.88 2.96 -22.75
N LEU A 137 7.06 3.42 -23.15
CA LEU A 137 8.25 3.28 -22.31
C LEU A 137 8.13 4.08 -21.00
N LEU A 138 7.53 5.27 -21.04
CA LEU A 138 7.24 6.09 -19.86
C LEU A 138 6.15 5.47 -18.98
N GLU A 139 5.05 5.02 -19.58
CA GLU A 139 3.94 4.37 -18.87
C GLU A 139 4.42 3.15 -18.07
N TRP A 140 5.40 2.41 -18.61
CA TRP A 140 5.90 1.17 -18.04
C TRP A 140 7.28 1.29 -17.38
N ASN A 141 7.74 2.51 -17.06
CA ASN A 141 9.02 2.78 -16.40
C ASN A 141 10.22 2.04 -17.05
N GLY A 142 10.28 2.02 -18.38
CA GLY A 142 11.34 1.35 -19.13
C GLY A 142 11.13 -0.15 -19.38
N ASN A 143 10.07 -0.75 -18.83
CA ASN A 143 9.85 -2.19 -18.92
C ASN A 143 8.46 -2.52 -19.51
N PRO A 144 8.25 -2.27 -20.82
CA PRO A 144 6.97 -2.53 -21.46
C PRO A 144 6.61 -4.02 -21.38
N PRO A 145 5.31 -4.37 -21.27
CA PRO A 145 4.89 -5.75 -21.19
C PRO A 145 5.32 -6.50 -22.45
N PRO A 146 5.76 -7.77 -22.32
CA PRO A 146 6.11 -8.57 -23.48
C PRO A 146 4.90 -8.63 -24.41
N GLN A 147 5.12 -8.32 -25.69
CA GLN A 147 4.08 -8.45 -26.71
C GLN A 147 3.66 -9.92 -26.73
N LEU A 148 2.43 -10.19 -26.29
CA LEU A 148 1.89 -11.53 -26.26
C LEU A 148 1.75 -12.04 -27.71
N PRO A 149 2.04 -13.32 -27.98
CA PRO A 149 1.85 -13.90 -29.31
C PRO A 149 0.41 -13.71 -29.80
N PRO A 150 0.18 -13.64 -31.12
CA PRO A 150 -1.17 -13.51 -31.70
C PRO A 150 -2.16 -14.58 -31.22
N ASP A 151 -1.65 -15.77 -30.88
CA ASP A 151 -2.43 -16.93 -30.44
C ASP A 151 -2.65 -17.00 -28.92
N TRP A 152 -2.23 -15.97 -28.16
CA TRP A 152 -2.42 -15.96 -26.73
C TRP A 152 -3.91 -15.83 -26.40
N LYS A 153 -4.49 -16.92 -25.88
CA LYS A 153 -5.83 -16.92 -25.30
C LYS A 153 -5.69 -16.76 -23.78
N PRO A 154 -6.36 -15.78 -23.16
CA PRO A 154 -6.41 -15.71 -21.70
C PRO A 154 -6.99 -17.03 -21.17
N ARG A 155 -6.28 -17.69 -20.25
CA ARG A 155 -6.84 -18.84 -19.54
C ARG A 155 -8.11 -18.34 -18.86
N LYS A 156 -9.25 -18.98 -19.16
CA LYS A 156 -10.50 -18.72 -18.45
C LYS A 156 -10.21 -18.87 -16.97
N ALA A 157 -10.39 -17.79 -16.21
CA ALA A 157 -10.31 -17.86 -14.76
C ALA A 157 -11.29 -18.96 -14.32
N LYS A 158 -10.84 -19.91 -13.49
CA LYS A 158 -11.76 -20.82 -12.81
C LYS A 158 -12.81 -19.93 -12.14
N GLY A 159 -14.09 -20.22 -12.38
CA GLY A 159 -15.18 -19.46 -11.76
C GLY A 159 -14.95 -19.35 -10.26
N ARG A 160 -15.40 -18.25 -9.66
CA ARG A 160 -15.38 -18.14 -8.19
C ARG A 160 -16.20 -19.31 -7.65
N ARG A 161 -15.61 -20.10 -6.76
CA ARG A 161 -16.34 -21.15 -6.04
C ARG A 161 -17.50 -20.50 -5.31
N THR A 162 -18.63 -21.20 -5.29
CA THR A 162 -19.74 -20.74 -4.45
C THR A 162 -19.37 -21.03 -3.00
N GLU A 163 -19.86 -20.19 -2.08
CA GLU A 163 -19.67 -20.39 -0.64
C GLU A 163 -20.10 -21.81 -0.20
N LYS A 164 -21.17 -22.33 -0.83
CA LYS A 164 -21.64 -23.70 -0.64
C LYS A 164 -20.64 -24.77 -1.05
N GLU A 165 -19.93 -24.58 -2.17
CA GLU A 165 -18.89 -25.51 -2.61
C GLU A 165 -17.71 -25.51 -1.65
N GLU A 166 -17.33 -24.33 -1.13
CA GLU A 166 -16.26 -24.20 -0.13
C GLU A 166 -16.63 -24.84 1.21
N LEU A 167 -17.87 -24.68 1.67
CA LEU A 167 -18.37 -25.33 2.90
C LEU A 167 -18.42 -26.85 2.77
N ARG A 168 -18.80 -27.39 1.60
CA ARG A 168 -18.77 -28.83 1.32
C ARG A 168 -17.35 -29.38 1.33
N ASP A 169 -16.42 -28.71 0.65
CA ASP A 169 -15.00 -29.08 0.67
C ASP A 169 -14.46 -29.12 2.13
N LEU A 170 -14.85 -28.15 2.96
CA LEU A 170 -14.44 -28.09 4.36
C LEU A 170 -15.07 -29.22 5.19
N PHE A 171 -16.34 -29.55 4.94
CA PHE A 171 -17.03 -30.66 5.58
C PHE A 171 -16.33 -31.99 5.31
N ASP A 172 -16.06 -32.29 4.04
CA ASP A 172 -15.39 -33.52 3.60
C ASP A 172 -13.97 -33.61 4.17
N ALA A 173 -13.23 -32.49 4.18
CA ALA A 173 -11.90 -32.43 4.79
C ALA A 173 -11.94 -32.74 6.30
N THR A 174 -12.94 -32.22 7.01
CA THR A 174 -13.08 -32.42 8.46
C THR A 174 -13.51 -33.86 8.77
N MET A 175 -14.32 -34.48 7.91
CA MET A 175 -14.61 -35.92 8.01
C MET A 175 -13.36 -36.78 7.82
N SER A 176 -12.54 -36.50 6.81
CA SER A 176 -11.25 -37.20 6.60
C SER A 176 -10.36 -37.10 7.84
N GLU A 177 -10.24 -35.90 8.43
CA GLU A 177 -9.46 -35.69 9.65
C GLU A 177 -9.95 -36.53 10.84
N ILE A 178 -11.25 -36.78 10.96
CA ILE A 178 -11.81 -37.63 12.02
C ILE A 178 -11.42 -39.08 11.80
N ASP A 179 -11.54 -39.57 10.56
CA ASP A 179 -11.21 -40.95 10.22
C ASP A 179 -9.71 -41.21 10.35
N GLU A 180 -8.86 -40.26 9.95
CA GLU A 180 -7.41 -40.30 10.19
C GLU A 180 -7.08 -40.39 11.68
N ARG A 181 -7.73 -39.57 12.52
CA ARG A 181 -7.53 -39.62 13.98
C ARG A 181 -8.03 -40.91 14.61
N ARG A 182 -9.12 -41.50 14.10
CA ARG A 182 -9.61 -42.82 14.54
C ARG A 182 -8.61 -43.91 14.17
N ALA A 183 -8.11 -43.91 12.94
CA ALA A 183 -7.08 -44.85 12.49
C ALA A 183 -5.81 -44.72 13.34
N PHE A 184 -5.36 -43.49 13.59
CA PHE A 184 -4.23 -43.23 14.46
C PHE A 184 -4.46 -43.72 15.90
N MET A 185 -5.68 -43.54 16.44
CA MET A 185 -6.03 -44.06 17.76
C MET A 185 -5.91 -45.59 17.83
N GLU A 186 -6.37 -46.30 16.81
CA GLU A 186 -6.23 -47.76 16.72
C GLU A 186 -4.77 -48.18 16.58
N GLU A 187 -3.97 -47.47 15.78
CA GLU A 187 -2.53 -47.71 15.66
C GLU A 187 -1.81 -47.53 17.01
N MET A 188 -2.12 -46.45 17.75
CA MET A 188 -1.51 -46.19 19.05
C MET A 188 -1.95 -47.22 20.10
N ARG A 189 -3.18 -47.73 20.01
CA ARG A 189 -3.67 -48.83 20.86
C ARG A 189 -2.92 -50.12 20.54
N ALA A 190 -2.74 -50.46 19.26
CA ALA A 190 -2.00 -51.64 18.82
C ALA A 190 -0.51 -51.58 19.23
N ALA A 191 0.08 -50.38 19.20
CA ALA A 191 1.45 -50.13 19.65
C ALA A 191 1.62 -50.12 21.19
N GLY A 192 0.56 -50.33 21.97
CA GLY A 192 0.60 -50.35 23.43
C GLY A 192 0.93 -48.99 24.06
N LYS A 193 0.79 -47.89 23.32
CA LYS A 193 1.05 -46.54 23.85
C LYS A 193 -0.06 -46.11 24.82
N GLY A 194 0.36 -45.32 25.82
CA GLY A 194 -0.40 -45.12 27.05
C GLY A 194 -1.75 -44.40 26.90
N PRO A 195 -2.61 -44.52 27.93
CA PRO A 195 -3.97 -43.96 27.97
C PRO A 195 -4.03 -42.44 27.83
N ALA A 196 -2.96 -41.72 28.17
CA ALA A 196 -2.89 -40.26 28.02
C ALA A 196 -3.00 -39.80 26.56
N VAL A 197 -2.31 -40.48 25.63
CA VAL A 197 -2.37 -40.17 24.19
C VAL A 197 -3.77 -40.45 23.65
N LEU A 198 -4.39 -41.55 24.08
CA LEU A 198 -5.75 -41.90 23.68
C LEU A 198 -6.78 -40.86 24.15
N GLN A 199 -6.64 -40.31 25.35
CA GLN A 199 -7.53 -39.25 25.85
C GLN A 199 -7.37 -37.96 25.05
N GLN A 200 -6.13 -37.59 24.70
CA GLN A 200 -5.87 -36.43 23.86
C GLN A 200 -6.55 -36.58 22.48
N ILE A 201 -6.34 -37.70 21.80
CA ILE A 201 -6.92 -37.95 20.47
C ILE A 201 -8.46 -37.95 20.53
N LYS A 202 -9.04 -38.52 21.60
CA LYS A 202 -10.50 -38.46 21.82
C LYS A 202 -11.00 -37.02 21.94
N GLY A 203 -10.27 -36.17 22.66
CA GLY A 203 -10.59 -34.74 22.74
C GLY A 203 -10.55 -34.07 21.37
N GLU A 204 -9.51 -34.33 20.58
CA GLU A 204 -9.40 -33.79 19.23
C GLU A 204 -10.54 -34.24 18.31
N ILE A 205 -10.94 -35.52 18.37
CA ILE A 205 -12.10 -36.03 17.63
C ILE A 205 -13.38 -35.31 18.06
N GLN A 206 -13.59 -35.08 19.37
CA GLN A 206 -14.75 -34.35 19.85
C GLN A 206 -14.77 -32.90 19.35
N THR A 207 -13.62 -32.22 19.31
CA THR A 207 -13.49 -30.89 18.73
C THR A 207 -13.88 -30.91 17.25
N ARG A 208 -13.41 -31.89 16.47
CA ARG A 208 -13.78 -32.00 15.05
C ARG A 208 -15.24 -32.35 14.81
N ILE A 209 -15.85 -33.17 15.66
CA ILE A 209 -17.31 -33.42 15.60
C ILE A 209 -18.08 -32.13 15.87
N HIS A 210 -17.61 -31.29 16.79
CA HIS A 210 -18.23 -29.99 17.04
C HIS A 210 -18.06 -29.04 15.85
N ASP A 211 -16.89 -29.02 15.20
CA ASP A 211 -16.64 -28.25 13.98
C ASP A 211 -17.57 -28.71 12.84
N LEU A 212 -17.76 -30.02 12.65
CA LEU A 212 -18.70 -30.56 11.65
C LEU A 212 -20.13 -30.06 11.86
N ARG A 213 -20.62 -30.01 13.11
CA ARG A 213 -21.97 -29.50 13.40
C ARG A 213 -22.12 -28.04 13.02
N LYS A 214 -21.10 -27.22 13.29
CA LYS A 214 -21.09 -25.80 12.88
C LYS A 214 -21.09 -25.65 11.37
N ILE A 215 -20.30 -26.47 10.66
CA ILE A 215 -20.26 -26.44 9.19
C ILE A 215 -21.62 -26.84 8.63
N ASP A 216 -22.27 -27.86 9.19
CA ASP A 216 -23.62 -28.30 8.79
C ASP A 216 -24.67 -27.18 9.01
N GLU A 217 -24.64 -26.52 10.17
CA GLU A 217 -25.48 -25.34 10.45
C GLU A 217 -25.25 -24.20 9.44
N LEU A 218 -23.99 -23.91 9.10
CA LEU A 218 -23.64 -22.90 8.10
C LEU A 218 -24.10 -23.30 6.69
N MET A 219 -24.02 -24.58 6.35
CA MET A 219 -24.50 -25.10 5.07
C MET A 219 -26.02 -24.96 4.95
N GLN A 220 -26.78 -25.26 6.01
CA GLN A 220 -28.24 -25.09 6.02
C GLN A 220 -28.64 -23.61 5.86
N ASN A 221 -27.97 -22.70 6.57
CA ASN A 221 -28.22 -21.26 6.44
C ASN A 221 -27.84 -20.68 5.07
N ALA A 222 -26.90 -21.31 4.35
CA ALA A 222 -26.53 -20.92 2.99
C ALA A 222 -27.47 -21.52 1.91
N GLU A 223 -28.40 -22.39 2.30
CA GLU A 223 -29.43 -22.96 1.41
C GLU A 223 -30.75 -22.17 1.43
N GLU A 224 -31.01 -21.37 2.47
CA GLU A 224 -32.13 -20.41 2.56
C GLU A 224 -31.86 -19.09 1.82
#